data_AF-A0A0D2M2I5-F1
#
_entry.id   AF-A0A0D2M2I5-F1
#
_cell.length_a   1.000
_cell.length_b   1.000
_cell.length_c   1.000
_cell.angle_alpha   90.00
_cell.angle_beta   90.00
_cell.angle_gamma   90.00
#
_symmetry.space_group_name_H-M   'P 1'
#
loop_
_entity.id
_entity.type
_entity.pdbx_description
1 polymer ?
#
loop_
_entity_poly.entity_id
_entity_poly.type
_entity_poly.pdbx_seq_one_letter_code
_entity_poly.pdbx_strand_id
1 'polypeptide(L)'
;MEREYVGHYVESEILNHSKLRHPHVVGFREVFLSKHHVNIVMDYASGGSLFDYVQARKRLKESVARWFFQQLVFACDYCHRKPCTCEVGQ
;
A
#
# COMPACT_ATOMS: atom_id res chain seq x y z
N MET A 1 -11.22 3.93 22.94
CA MET A 1 -11.93 3.82 21.66
C MET A 1 -12.22 2.35 21.52
N GLU A 2 -13.47 1.94 21.79
CA GLU A 2 -13.87 0.56 21.56
C GLU A 2 -13.76 0.28 20.05
N ARG A 3 -13.46 -0.97 19.69
CA ARG A 3 -13.30 -1.42 18.28
C ARG A 3 -14.50 -1.07 17.39
N GLU A 4 -15.62 -0.68 18.00
CA GLU A 4 -16.92 -0.38 17.42
C GLU A 4 -16.96 0.79 16.40
N TYR A 5 -15.88 1.56 16.24
CA TYR A 5 -15.82 2.69 15.29
C TYR A 5 -14.86 2.54 14.11
N VAL A 6 -14.15 1.41 13.99
CA VAL A 6 -13.29 1.17 12.82
C VAL A 6 -14.19 0.63 11.70
N GLY A 7 -14.35 1.40 10.63
CA GLY A 7 -15.16 0.97 9.49
C GLY A 7 -14.63 -0.33 8.88
N HIS A 8 -15.52 -1.21 8.44
CA HIS A 8 -15.20 -2.52 7.86
C HIS A 8 -14.13 -2.46 6.75
N TYR A 9 -14.15 -1.42 5.92
CA TYR A 9 -13.15 -1.20 4.87
C TYR A 9 -11.74 -1.00 5.43
N VAL A 10 -11.61 -0.23 6.52
CA VAL A 10 -10.31 0.03 7.16
C VAL A 10 -9.75 -1.26 7.76
N GLU A 11 -10.59 -2.06 8.43
CA GLU A 11 -10.16 -3.36 8.95
C GLU A 11 -9.71 -4.30 7.83
N SER A 12 -10.46 -4.35 6.73
CA SER A 12 -10.13 -5.15 5.56
C SER A 12 -8.80 -4.72 4.92
N GLU A 13 -8.55 -3.43 4.78
CA GLU A 13 -7.28 -2.90 4.26
C GLU A 13 -6.09 -3.26 5.15
N ILE A 14 -6.23 -3.10 6.47
CA ILE A 14 -5.21 -3.49 7.45
C ILE A 14 -4.90 -4.98 7.34
N LEU A 15 -5.94 -5.83 7.29
CA LEU A 15 -5.78 -7.28 7.17
C LEU A 15 -5.16 -7.70 5.84
N ASN A 16 -5.55 -7.06 4.73
CA ASN A 16 -4.99 -7.36 3.42
C ASN A 16 -3.51 -6.93 3.36
N HIS A 17 -3.17 -5.70 3.75
CA HIS A 17 -1.80 -5.20 3.69
C HIS A 17 -0.87 -5.96 4.64
N SER A 18 -1.33 -6.29 5.86
CA SER A 18 -0.51 -7.04 6.84
C SER A 18 -0.04 -8.42 6.36
N LYS A 19 -0.69 -8.99 5.34
CA LYS A 19 -0.35 -10.30 4.73
C LYS A 19 0.60 -10.17 3.52
N LEU A 20 0.82 -8.96 2.99
CA LEU A 20 1.66 -8.75 1.81
C LEU A 20 3.14 -8.76 2.18
N ARG A 21 3.95 -9.50 1.41
CA ARG A 21 5.40 -9.63 1.56
C ARG A 21 6.02 -9.70 0.16
N HIS A 22 6.38 -8.53 -0.37
CA HIS A 22 6.92 -8.40 -1.73
C HIS A 22 7.86 -7.19 -1.82
N PRO A 23 8.99 -7.26 -2.53
CA PRO A 23 9.98 -6.17 -2.59
C PRO A 23 9.45 -4.84 -3.16
N HIS A 24 8.37 -4.87 -3.94
CA HIS A 24 7.72 -3.68 -4.51
C HIS A 24 6.43 -3.27 -3.78
N VAL A 25 6.22 -3.78 -2.56
CA VAL A 25 5.11 -3.37 -1.67
C VAL A 25 5.73 -2.96 -0.33
N VAL A 26 5.32 -1.80 0.19
CA VAL A 26 5.80 -1.30 1.48
C VAL A 26 5.43 -2.31 2.58
N GLY A 27 6.40 -2.69 3.41
CA GLY A 27 6.19 -3.67 4.47
C GLY A 27 5.28 -3.12 5.57
N PHE A 28 4.34 -3.94 6.02
CA PHE A 28 3.49 -3.67 7.16
C PHE A 28 4.13 -4.24 8.44
N ARG A 29 4.20 -3.45 9.52
CA ARG A 29 4.81 -3.85 10.80
C ARG A 29 3.77 -4.16 11.86
N GLU A 30 2.95 -3.18 12.22
CA GLU A 30 1.94 -3.31 13.28
C GLU A 30 0.82 -2.27 13.14
N VAL A 31 -0.27 -2.51 13.85
CA VAL A 31 -1.38 -1.57 14.00
C VAL A 31 -1.75 -1.43 15.47
N PHE A 32 -2.04 -0.22 15.91
CA PHE A 32 -2.53 0.04 17.25
C PHE A 32 -3.55 1.18 17.28
N LEU A 33 -4.47 1.08 18.23
CA LEU A 33 -5.54 2.05 18.41
C LEU A 33 -5.16 3.05 19.50
N SER A 34 -5.27 4.33 19.16
CA SER A 34 -5.25 5.42 20.13
C SER A 34 -6.68 5.84 20.48
N LYS A 35 -6.85 6.78 21.40
CA LYS A 35 -8.18 7.27 21.83
C LYS A 35 -9.05 7.78 20.66
N HIS A 36 -8.43 8.29 19.60
CA HIS A 36 -9.10 8.95 18.47
C HIS A 36 -8.60 8.51 17.09
N HIS A 37 -7.64 7.58 17.01
CA HIS A 37 -6.94 7.28 15.75
C HIS A 37 -6.59 5.81 15.63
N VAL A 38 -6.61 5.31 14.39
CA VAL A 38 -5.96 4.07 13.98
C VAL A 38 -4.56 4.42 13.50
N ASN A 39 -3.54 3.80 14.08
CA ASN A 39 -2.15 4.05 13.72
C ASN A 39 -1.58 2.81 13.06
N ILE A 40 -1.04 2.96 11.86
CA ILE A 40 -0.46 1.88 11.07
C ILE A 40 1.04 2.14 10.94
N VAL A 41 1.86 1.18 11.38
CA VAL A 41 3.31 1.24 11.29
C VAL A 41 3.77 0.46 10.06
N MET A 42 4.55 1.13 9.21
CA MET A 42 5.02 0.61 7.93
C MET A 42 6.50 0.91 7.72
N ASP A 43 7.11 0.24 6.76
CA ASP A 43 8.49 0.52 6.34
C ASP A 43 8.62 1.95 5.79
N TYR A 44 9.69 2.63 6.21
CA TYR A 44 9.97 3.99 5.75
C TYR A 44 10.52 4.00 4.33
N ALA A 45 9.82 4.67 3.41
CA ALA A 45 10.27 4.91 2.05
C ALA A 45 10.89 6.30 1.92
N SER A 46 12.23 6.38 1.97
CA SER A 46 12.96 7.67 1.93
C SER A 46 12.92 8.42 0.59
N GLY A 47 12.43 7.77 -0.47
CA GLY A 47 12.42 8.32 -1.84
C GLY A 47 11.32 9.34 -2.12
N GLY A 48 10.44 9.61 -1.16
CA GLY A 48 9.26 10.45 -1.36
C GLY A 48 8.19 9.78 -2.23
N SER A 49 7.25 10.56 -2.76
CA SER A 49 6.18 10.02 -3.61
C SER A 49 6.59 9.98 -5.09
N LEU A 50 6.08 8.98 -5.81
CA LEU A 50 6.24 8.90 -7.27
C LEU A 50 5.61 10.12 -7.97
N PHE A 51 4.51 10.64 -7.40
CA PHE A 51 3.85 11.83 -7.93
C PHE A 51 4.79 13.03 -7.91
N ASP A 52 5.43 13.32 -6.76
CA ASP A 52 6.39 14.42 -6.63
C ASP A 52 7.59 14.21 -7.56
N TYR A 53 8.07 12.97 -7.67
CA TYR A 53 9.16 12.61 -8.57
C TYR A 53 8.85 12.95 -10.04
N VAL A 54 7.64 12.63 -10.50
CA VAL A 54 7.16 12.91 -11.86
C VAL A 54 6.90 14.40 -12.04
N GLN A 55 6.23 15.04 -11.08
CA GLN A 55 5.87 16.46 -11.14
C GLN A 55 7.12 17.34 -11.27
N ALA A 56 8.15 17.07 -10.48
CA ALA A 56 9.43 17.80 -10.53
C ALA A 56 10.14 17.68 -11.89
N ARG A 57 9.92 16.59 -12.63
CA ARG A 57 10.56 16.33 -13.93
C ARG A 57 9.67 16.65 -15.13
N LYS A 58 8.38 16.90 -14.93
CA LYS A 58 7.30 17.04 -15.94
C LYS A 58 7.07 15.81 -16.80
N ARG A 59 8.13 15.20 -17.35
CA ARG A 59 8.10 13.98 -18.15
C ARG A 59 9.29 13.11 -17.80
N LEU A 60 9.09 11.79 -17.82
CA LEU A 60 10.16 10.82 -17.61
C LEU A 60 10.65 10.29 -18.97
N LYS A 61 11.94 9.96 -19.04
CA LYS A 61 12.48 9.16 -20.15
C LYS A 61 11.81 7.79 -20.13
N GLU A 62 11.57 7.22 -21.30
CA GLU A 62 10.86 5.95 -21.43
C GLU A 62 11.53 4.83 -20.62
N SER A 63 12.86 4.75 -20.62
CA SER A 63 13.59 3.74 -19.83
C SER A 63 13.29 3.82 -18.33
N VAL A 64 13.19 5.03 -17.78
CA VAL A 64 12.89 5.27 -16.36
C VAL A 64 11.42 4.96 -16.07
N ALA A 65 10.51 5.43 -16.93
CA ALA A 65 9.09 5.15 -16.81
C ALA A 65 8.82 3.63 -16.85
N ARG A 66 9.47 2.92 -17.78
CA ARG A 66 9.38 1.46 -17.91
C ARG A 66 9.91 0.74 -16.68
N TRP A 67 10.95 1.26 -16.04
CA TRP A 67 11.51 0.67 -14.82
C TRP A 67 10.55 0.79 -13.62
N PHE A 68 9.92 1.95 -13.41
CA PHE A 68 8.87 2.09 -12.39
C PHE A 68 7.66 1.21 -12.71
N PHE A 69 7.22 1.21 -13.97
CA PHE A 69 6.05 0.46 -14.39
C PHE A 69 6.21 -1.05 -14.17
N GLN A 70 7.38 -1.61 -14.47
CA GLN A 70 7.66 -3.02 -14.19
C GLN A 70 7.53 -3.37 -12.71
N GLN A 71 8.03 -2.51 -11.81
CA GLN A 71 7.89 -2.73 -10.37
C GLN A 71 6.42 -2.73 -9.93
N LEU A 72 5.62 -1.81 -10.45
CA LEU A 72 4.17 -1.76 -10.19
C LEU A 72 3.48 -3.02 -10.70
N VAL A 73 3.80 -3.46 -11.92
CA VAL A 73 3.22 -4.69 -12.50
C VAL A 73 3.56 -5.90 -11.65
N PHE A 74 4.81 -6.05 -11.20
CA PHE A 74 5.20 -7.16 -10.31
C PHE A 74 4.49 -7.10 -8.96
N ALA A 75 4.33 -5.92 -8.37
CA ALA A 75 3.56 -5.75 -7.14
C ALA A 75 2.09 -6.14 -7.33
N CYS A 76 1.46 -5.70 -8.43
CA CYS A 76 0.07 -6.02 -8.74
C CYS A 76 -0.14 -7.51 -9.02
N ASP A 77 0.74 -8.15 -9.81
CA ASP A 77 0.70 -9.60 -10.04
C ASP A 77 0.82 -10.38 -8.73
N TYR A 78 1.73 -9.98 -7.84
CA TYR A 78 1.84 -10.56 -6.51
C TYR A 78 0.53 -10.40 -5.71
N CYS A 79 -0.05 -9.19 -5.68
CA CYS A 79 -1.30 -8.93 -4.97
C CYS A 79 -2.47 -9.73 -5.54
N HIS A 80 -2.60 -9.85 -6.86
CA HIS A 80 -3.68 -10.62 -7.52
C HIS A 80 -3.58 -12.12 -7.24
N ARG A 81 -2.37 -12.66 -7.04
CA ARG A 81 -2.15 -14.07 -6.68
C ARG A 81 -2.39 -14.36 -5.21
N LYS A 82 -2.46 -13.33 -4.37
CA LYS A 82 -2.79 -13.48 -2.95
C LYS A 82 -4.31 -13.41 -2.79
N PRO A 83 -4.89 -14.17 -1.84
CA PRO A 83 -6.24 -13.91 -1.38
C PRO A 83 -6.24 -12.62 -0.55
N CYS A 84 -6.01 -11.49 -1.21
CA CYS A 84 -6.57 -10.23 -0.75
C CYS A 84 -8.07 -10.44 -0.88
N THR A 85 -8.77 -10.53 0.24
CA THR A 85 -10.23 -10.55 0.24
C THR A 85 -10.68 -9.14 -0.14
N CYS A 86 -10.53 -8.80 -1.42
CA CYS A 86 -11.44 -7.84 -2.03
C CYS A 86 -12.76 -8.59 -2.13
N GLU A 87 -13.61 -8.43 -1.12
CA GLU A 87 -15.04 -8.64 -1.33
C GLU A 87 -15.47 -7.59 -2.35
N VAL A 88 -15.36 -7.95 -3.63
CA VAL A 88 -15.96 -7.19 -4.71
C VAL A 88 -17.44 -7.52 -4.68
N GLY A 89 -18.21 -6.70 -3.96
CA GLY A 89 -19.66 -6.63 -4.06
C GLY A 89 -20.44 -7.47 -3.06
N GLN A 90 -20.97 -6.79 -2.04
CA GLN A 90 -22.42 -6.70 -1.86
C GLN A 90 -22.84 -5.23 -1.92
#